data_AF-A0A3N5X0G6-F1
#
_entry.id   AF-A0A3N5X0G6-F1
#
_cell.length_a   1.000
_cell.length_b   1.000
_cell.length_c   1.000
_cell.angle_alpha   90.00
_cell.angle_beta   90.00
_cell.angle_gamma   90.00
#
_symmetry.space_group_name_H-M   'P 1'
#
loop_
_entity.id
_entity.type
_entity.pdbx_description
1 polymer ?
#
loop_
_entity_poly.entity_id
_entity_poly.type
_entity_poly.pdbx_seq_one_letter_code
_entity_poly.pdbx_strand_id
1 'polypeptide(L)'
;AMVFRADDAAHELAADGMFAHHGTGMAPGALLLLLAWVVLLLAGTLKLGFLTNAHLQFDLPLTAAASWQGTLDQLVPYDASKGEEGVSIQGVALIVLLAAIGWSAWRGLENIQDGANRWTVASLALIAATLLLASLAVQATPIGLRVGLTGKFFGVIATLAAVYWIVRSRLSPEAVRDWLWESWRFVKQIFPLLVIGVFVVGMIRMLIRPEWIEALAGANTVLGNLAGVTFGVFMYFPTLVEVPIAKMFLDLGMHRGPLLAYLMSDPELSLQSILIIAAIIGRRKAWTYVGLVALFSASAGMTYGAWVDGAALWKLAVALAGFVAVLATLLFVAGRNTRALKGV
;
A
#
# COMPACT_ATOMS: atom_id res chain seq x y z
N ALA A 1 -20.64 -0.58 -18.57
CA ALA A 1 -21.05 -0.07 -19.90
C ALA A 1 -21.87 -1.06 -20.75
N MET A 2 -21.48 -2.34 -20.97
CA MET A 2 -22.26 -3.22 -21.88
C MET A 2 -23.48 -3.94 -21.26
N VAL A 3 -23.38 -4.39 -20.00
CA VAL A 3 -24.43 -5.24 -19.36
C VAL A 3 -25.66 -4.44 -18.90
N PHE A 4 -25.46 -3.21 -18.40
CA PHE A 4 -26.53 -2.38 -17.83
C PHE A 4 -26.77 -1.07 -18.58
N ARG A 5 -26.33 -0.97 -19.84
CA ARG A 5 -26.35 0.30 -20.62
C ARG A 5 -27.70 1.02 -20.60
N ALA A 6 -28.80 0.27 -20.71
CA ALA A 6 -30.15 0.83 -20.70
C ALA A 6 -30.55 1.36 -19.30
N ASP A 7 -30.12 0.68 -18.24
CA ASP A 7 -30.40 1.09 -16.86
C ASP A 7 -29.46 2.23 -16.40
N ASP A 8 -28.23 2.28 -16.93
CA ASP A 8 -27.27 3.37 -16.72
C ASP A 8 -27.77 4.65 -17.40
N ALA A 9 -28.20 4.58 -18.67
CA ALA A 9 -28.77 5.73 -19.38
C ALA A 9 -30.03 6.29 -18.69
N ALA A 10 -30.89 5.42 -18.14
CA ALA A 10 -32.06 5.85 -17.38
C ALA A 10 -31.68 6.49 -16.02
N HIS A 11 -30.57 6.07 -15.39
CA HIS A 11 -30.06 6.67 -14.16
C HIS A 11 -29.36 8.01 -14.41
N GLU A 12 -28.56 8.13 -15.48
CA GLU A 12 -27.91 9.38 -15.87
C GLU A 12 -28.95 10.49 -16.16
N LEU A 13 -30.00 10.15 -16.91
CA LEU A 13 -31.13 11.05 -17.16
C LEU A 13 -31.85 11.51 -15.88
N ALA A 14 -31.80 10.71 -14.81
CA ALA A 14 -32.36 11.05 -13.51
C ALA A 14 -31.38 11.82 -12.60
N ALA A 15 -30.07 11.67 -12.81
CA ALA A 15 -29.00 12.24 -11.97
C ALA A 15 -28.48 13.60 -12.49
N ASP A 16 -28.67 13.92 -13.77
CA ASP A 16 -28.24 15.18 -14.41
C ASP A 16 -28.78 16.46 -13.76
N GLY A 17 -29.79 16.37 -12.87
CA GLY A 17 -30.34 17.51 -12.15
C GLY A 17 -29.60 17.93 -10.87
N MET A 18 -28.82 17.06 -10.22
CA MET A 18 -28.27 17.33 -8.87
C MET A 18 -26.75 17.42 -8.75
N PHE A 19 -25.98 16.83 -9.66
CA PHE A 19 -24.51 16.70 -9.49
C PHE A 19 -23.67 17.24 -10.65
N ALA A 20 -24.25 18.04 -11.54
CA ALA A 20 -23.54 18.71 -12.64
C ALA A 20 -22.67 19.90 -12.17
N HIS A 21 -21.92 19.76 -11.08
CA HIS A 21 -20.84 20.67 -10.73
C HIS A 21 -19.53 20.09 -11.26
N HIS A 22 -19.08 20.63 -12.40
CA HIS A 22 -17.72 20.48 -12.88
C HIS A 22 -16.77 20.99 -11.80
N GLY A 23 -16.15 20.06 -11.06
CA GLY A 23 -15.12 20.39 -10.09
C GLY A 23 -14.00 21.17 -10.78
N THR A 24 -13.69 22.35 -10.26
CA THR A 24 -12.48 23.09 -10.64
C THR A 24 -11.28 22.17 -10.40
N GLY A 25 -10.49 21.87 -11.44
CA GLY A 25 -9.35 20.97 -11.34
C GLY A 25 -8.35 21.35 -10.24
N MET A 26 -7.45 20.42 -9.88
CA MET A 26 -6.46 20.66 -8.81
C MET A 26 -5.61 21.91 -9.08
N ALA A 27 -5.42 22.73 -8.04
CA ALA A 27 -4.56 23.90 -8.12
C ALA A 27 -3.11 23.50 -8.50
N PRO A 28 -2.40 24.26 -9.36
CA PRO A 28 -1.05 23.91 -9.81
C PRO A 28 -0.04 23.67 -8.68
N GLY A 29 -0.14 24.42 -7.57
CA GLY A 29 0.70 24.23 -6.39
C GLY A 29 0.47 22.89 -5.70
N ALA A 30 -0.79 22.44 -5.60
CA ALA A 30 -1.14 21.14 -5.05
C ALA A 30 -0.66 19.99 -5.95
N LEU A 31 -0.74 20.16 -7.29
CA LEU A 31 -0.20 19.19 -8.23
C LEU A 31 1.32 19.04 -8.09
N LEU A 32 2.06 20.15 -7.99
CA LEU A 32 3.52 20.11 -7.78
C LEU A 32 3.88 19.44 -6.45
N LEU A 33 3.12 19.72 -5.39
CA LEU A 33 3.29 19.07 -4.10
C LEU A 33 3.04 17.55 -4.21
N LEU A 34 1.97 17.14 -4.88
CA LEU A 34 1.66 15.73 -5.14
C LEU A 34 2.79 15.04 -5.91
N LEU A 35 3.31 15.68 -6.98
CA LEU A 35 4.43 15.15 -7.75
C LEU A 35 5.70 15.01 -6.89
N ALA A 36 5.97 15.96 -5.99
CA ALA A 36 7.08 15.84 -5.05
C ALA A 36 6.92 14.62 -4.13
N TRP A 37 5.70 14.34 -3.63
CA TRP A 37 5.43 13.13 -2.85
C TRP A 37 5.61 11.85 -3.66
N VAL A 38 5.19 11.82 -4.93
CA VAL A 38 5.44 10.68 -5.83
C VAL A 38 6.95 10.46 -6.01
N VAL A 39 7.73 11.52 -6.23
CA VAL A 39 9.19 11.43 -6.32
C VAL A 39 9.81 10.89 -5.02
N LEU A 40 9.36 11.35 -3.85
CA LEU A 40 9.81 10.84 -2.57
C LEU A 40 9.53 9.34 -2.42
N LEU A 41 8.31 8.91 -2.77
CA LEU A 41 7.90 7.51 -2.72
C LEU A 41 8.76 6.66 -3.65
N LEU A 42 8.99 7.10 -4.88
CA LEU A 42 9.84 6.39 -5.84
C LEU A 42 11.29 6.31 -5.33
N ALA A 43 11.85 7.41 -4.83
CA ALA A 43 13.20 7.41 -4.27
C ALA A 43 13.34 6.46 -3.06
N GLY A 44 12.31 6.39 -2.20
CA GLY A 44 12.31 5.52 -1.02
C GLY A 44 12.12 4.04 -1.35
N THR A 45 11.29 3.72 -2.35
CA THR A 45 10.83 2.34 -2.62
C THR A 45 11.61 1.63 -3.73
N LEU A 46 12.13 2.36 -4.72
CA LEU A 46 12.85 1.75 -5.83
C LEU A 46 14.17 1.12 -5.38
N LYS A 47 14.32 -0.18 -5.67
CA LYS A 47 15.54 -0.96 -5.39
C LYS A 47 16.58 -0.82 -6.49
N LEU A 48 16.85 0.42 -6.90
CA LEU A 48 17.88 0.72 -7.89
C LEU A 48 19.23 0.87 -7.19
N GLY A 49 20.28 0.26 -7.72
CA GLY A 49 21.61 0.21 -7.08
C GLY A 49 22.16 1.59 -6.72
N PHE A 50 21.95 2.60 -7.58
CA PHE A 50 22.38 3.97 -7.28
C PHE A 50 21.59 4.63 -6.14
N LEU A 51 20.38 4.18 -5.84
CA LEU A 51 19.60 4.63 -4.69
C LEU A 51 20.01 3.88 -3.43
N THR A 52 20.18 2.57 -3.50
CA THR A 52 20.40 1.71 -2.33
C THR A 52 21.85 1.65 -1.86
N ASN A 53 22.81 1.77 -2.76
CA ASN A 53 24.22 1.67 -2.41
C ASN A 53 24.69 2.94 -1.68
N ALA A 54 25.53 2.76 -0.67
CA ALA A 54 26.16 3.87 0.03
C ALA A 54 27.27 4.47 -0.85
N HIS A 55 27.12 5.74 -1.21
CA HIS A 55 28.11 6.49 -1.98
C HIS A 55 29.21 7.06 -1.09
N LEU A 56 28.86 7.42 0.13
CA LEU A 56 29.78 7.86 1.17
C LEU A 56 29.55 7.01 2.41
N GLN A 57 30.64 6.58 3.06
CA GLN A 57 30.58 5.76 4.27
C GLN A 57 31.45 6.38 5.35
N PHE A 58 30.93 6.43 6.56
CA PHE A 58 31.62 6.93 7.74
C PHE A 58 31.60 5.87 8.81
N ASP A 59 32.78 5.50 9.31
CA ASP A 59 32.92 4.59 10.43
C ASP A 59 33.07 5.44 11.71
N LEU A 60 32.02 5.45 12.53
CA LEU A 60 32.02 6.15 13.81
C LEU A 60 32.63 5.24 14.88
N PRO A 61 33.63 5.71 15.65
CA PRO A 61 34.31 4.92 16.68
C PRO A 61 33.42 4.77 17.92
N LEU A 62 32.37 3.98 17.79
CA LEU A 62 31.33 3.78 18.79
C LEU A 62 31.31 2.32 19.19
N THR A 63 32.30 1.92 20.00
CA THR A 63 32.54 0.51 20.39
C THR A 63 31.37 -0.12 21.13
N ALA A 64 30.55 0.69 21.80
CA ALA A 64 29.30 0.25 22.43
C ALA A 64 28.20 -0.17 21.44
N ALA A 65 28.31 0.20 20.15
CA ALA A 65 27.31 -0.18 19.15
C ALA A 65 27.20 -1.70 18.99
N ALA A 66 28.32 -2.43 19.04
CA ALA A 66 28.29 -3.89 18.94
C ALA A 66 27.57 -4.53 20.14
N SER A 67 27.80 -4.04 21.36
CA SER A 67 27.14 -4.58 22.56
C SER A 67 25.64 -4.23 22.61
N TRP A 68 25.27 -3.03 22.17
CA TRP A 68 23.86 -2.63 22.05
C TRP A 68 23.13 -3.49 21.02
N GLN A 69 23.71 -3.70 19.83
CA GLN A 69 23.11 -4.57 18.83
C GLN A 69 22.99 -6.00 19.35
N GLY A 70 24.02 -6.53 20.02
CA GLY A 70 23.96 -7.87 20.63
C GLY A 70 22.86 -8.01 21.70
N THR A 71 22.55 -6.95 22.45
CA THR A 71 21.43 -6.95 23.41
C THR A 71 20.09 -6.94 22.67
N LEU A 72 19.97 -6.19 21.58
CA LEU A 72 18.77 -6.17 20.75
C LEU A 72 18.51 -7.53 20.09
N ASP A 73 19.56 -8.18 19.59
CA ASP A 73 19.45 -9.50 18.96
C ASP A 73 19.01 -10.60 19.97
N GLN A 74 19.27 -10.40 21.27
CA GLN A 74 18.77 -11.28 22.33
C GLN A 74 17.31 -10.97 22.71
N LEU A 75 16.93 -9.69 22.73
CA LEU A 75 15.57 -9.26 23.10
C LEU A 75 14.55 -9.53 21.99
N VAL A 76 14.93 -9.28 20.74
CA VAL A 76 14.11 -9.51 19.55
C VAL A 76 14.96 -10.27 18.54
N PRO A 77 15.02 -11.61 18.66
CA PRO A 77 15.83 -12.44 17.78
C PRO A 77 15.36 -12.35 16.34
N TYR A 78 16.32 -12.35 15.42
CA TYR A 78 16.06 -12.49 13.99
C TYR A 78 16.02 -13.97 13.62
N ASP A 79 14.88 -14.43 13.13
CA ASP A 79 14.70 -15.79 12.60
C ASP A 79 13.96 -15.72 11.27
N ALA A 80 14.72 -15.73 10.18
CA ALA A 80 14.18 -15.69 8.82
C ALA A 80 13.24 -16.88 8.53
N SER A 81 13.45 -18.03 9.17
CA SER A 81 12.63 -19.23 8.96
C SER A 81 11.23 -19.10 9.57
N LYS A 82 11.11 -18.29 10.63
CA LYS A 82 9.84 -17.89 11.24
C LYS A 82 9.35 -16.53 10.74
N GLY A 83 10.06 -15.94 9.78
CA GLY A 83 9.94 -14.57 9.28
C GLY A 83 9.88 -13.51 10.38
N GLU A 84 10.61 -13.71 11.47
CA GLU A 84 10.83 -12.72 12.51
C GLU A 84 11.86 -11.71 12.01
N GLU A 85 11.50 -10.41 12.00
CA GLU A 85 12.43 -9.34 11.69
C GLU A 85 13.04 -8.81 13.00
N GLY A 86 14.37 -8.84 13.12
CA GLY A 86 15.07 -8.34 14.30
C GLY A 86 15.07 -6.82 14.36
N VAL A 87 15.38 -6.27 15.53
CA VAL A 87 15.43 -4.81 15.73
C VAL A 87 16.88 -4.32 15.66
N SER A 88 17.15 -3.40 14.74
CA SER A 88 18.47 -2.75 14.66
C SER A 88 18.56 -1.51 15.56
N ILE A 89 19.78 -1.07 15.86
CA ILE A 89 20.02 0.22 16.55
C ILE A 89 19.34 1.38 15.80
N GLN A 90 19.41 1.37 14.47
CA GLN A 90 18.71 2.36 13.63
C GLN A 90 17.19 2.25 13.82
N GLY A 91 16.65 1.03 13.87
CA GLY A 91 15.23 0.76 14.15
C GLY A 91 14.78 1.34 15.48
N VAL A 92 15.54 1.14 16.56
CA VAL A 92 15.24 1.73 17.88
C VAL A 92 15.24 3.26 17.80
N ALA A 93 16.25 3.86 17.16
CA ALA A 93 16.31 5.30 16.99
C ALA A 93 15.10 5.85 16.22
N LEU A 94 14.64 5.14 15.18
CA LEU A 94 13.43 5.49 14.42
C LEU A 94 12.17 5.37 15.29
N ILE A 95 12.04 4.34 16.12
CA ILE A 95 10.90 4.18 17.04
C ILE A 95 10.85 5.37 18.02
N VAL A 96 11.99 5.76 18.59
CA VAL A 96 12.08 6.92 19.50
C VAL A 96 11.69 8.21 18.78
N LEU A 97 12.17 8.42 17.55
CA LEU A 97 11.79 9.59 16.75
C LEU A 97 10.30 9.61 16.41
N LEU A 98 9.71 8.46 16.05
CA LEU A 98 8.27 8.34 15.78
C LEU A 98 7.44 8.68 17.03
N ALA A 99 7.84 8.21 18.21
CA ALA A 99 7.19 8.58 19.47
C ALA A 99 7.30 10.09 19.75
N ALA A 100 8.48 10.68 19.50
CA ALA A 100 8.70 12.12 19.63
C ALA A 100 7.88 12.94 18.62
N ILE A 101 7.72 12.44 17.38
CA ILE A 101 6.81 13.03 16.39
C ILE A 101 5.38 12.98 16.90
N GLY A 102 4.89 11.83 17.39
CA GLY A 102 3.53 11.71 17.92
C GLY A 102 3.26 12.72 19.04
N TRP A 103 4.20 12.85 19.98
CA TRP A 103 4.10 13.82 21.07
C TRP A 103 4.13 15.28 20.60
N SER A 104 5.09 15.64 19.73
CA SER A 104 5.24 17.01 19.23
C SER A 104 4.11 17.41 18.28
N ALA A 105 3.62 16.49 17.44
CA ALA A 105 2.50 16.67 16.54
C ALA A 105 1.20 16.88 17.32
N TRP A 106 0.97 16.11 18.39
CA TRP A 106 -0.20 16.31 19.24
C TRP A 106 -0.23 17.70 19.89
N ARG A 107 0.92 18.26 20.28
CA ARG A 107 1.01 19.62 20.83
C ARG A 107 1.10 20.73 19.77
N GLY A 108 1.42 20.38 18.53
CA GLY A 108 1.67 21.32 17.45
C GLY A 108 0.56 21.34 16.41
N LEU A 109 0.38 20.20 15.72
CA LEU A 109 -0.53 20.04 14.58
C LEU A 109 -2.01 19.98 15.00
N GLU A 110 -2.33 19.54 16.22
CA GLU A 110 -3.72 19.48 16.72
C GLU A 110 -4.42 20.85 16.66
N ASN A 111 -3.73 21.89 17.11
CA ASN A 111 -4.25 23.25 17.21
C ASN A 111 -3.64 24.19 16.15
N ILE A 112 -3.18 23.64 15.02
CA ILE A 112 -2.49 24.45 14.00
C ILE A 112 -3.38 25.52 13.36
N GLN A 113 -4.70 25.38 13.46
CA GLN A 113 -5.66 26.39 13.02
C GLN A 113 -5.52 27.69 13.82
N ASP A 114 -5.17 27.61 15.11
CA ASP A 114 -4.91 28.78 15.98
C ASP A 114 -3.58 29.48 15.64
N GLY A 115 -2.74 28.84 14.82
CA GLY A 115 -1.45 29.33 14.38
C GLY A 115 -0.30 28.34 14.65
N ALA A 116 0.77 28.45 13.86
CA ALA A 116 1.94 27.60 14.03
C ALA A 116 2.73 27.98 15.29
N ASN A 117 3.04 26.98 16.12
CA ASN A 117 3.79 27.15 17.37
C ASN A 117 5.16 26.45 17.30
N ARG A 118 5.96 26.54 18.38
CA ARG A 118 7.28 25.87 18.44
C ARG A 118 7.19 24.35 18.29
N TRP A 119 6.08 23.73 18.73
CA TRP A 119 5.84 22.29 18.58
C TRP A 119 5.52 21.90 17.15
N THR A 120 4.88 22.77 16.37
CA THR A 120 4.67 22.59 14.93
C THR A 120 6.02 22.50 14.22
N VAL A 121 6.93 23.44 14.49
CA VAL A 121 8.28 23.43 13.90
C VAL A 121 9.07 22.22 14.37
N ALA A 122 9.00 21.87 15.66
CA ALA A 122 9.65 20.68 16.19
C ALA A 122 9.14 19.39 15.52
N SER A 123 7.82 19.26 15.31
CA SER A 123 7.22 18.11 14.64
C SER A 123 7.70 18.00 13.19
N LEU A 124 7.68 19.10 12.43
CA LEU A 124 8.19 19.12 11.04
C LEU A 124 9.69 18.80 10.96
N ALA A 125 10.49 19.31 11.90
CA ALA A 125 11.91 19.02 11.99
C ALA A 125 12.17 17.55 12.34
N LEU A 126 11.39 16.97 13.26
CA LEU A 126 11.49 15.56 13.62
C LEU A 126 11.05 14.64 12.47
N ILE A 127 10.01 15.01 11.71
CA ILE A 127 9.60 14.29 10.50
C ILE A 127 10.74 14.29 9.48
N ALA A 128 11.33 15.46 9.20
CA ALA A 128 12.47 15.56 8.29
C ALA A 128 13.67 14.73 8.79
N ALA A 129 14.01 14.82 10.07
CA ALA A 129 15.09 14.05 10.69
C ALA A 129 14.84 12.53 10.61
N THR A 130 13.59 12.11 10.81
CA THR A 130 13.19 10.69 10.71
C THR A 130 13.35 10.18 9.29
N LEU A 131 12.91 10.94 8.28
CA LEU A 131 13.08 10.57 6.87
C LEU A 131 14.56 10.48 6.48
N LEU A 132 15.37 11.44 6.95
CA LEU A 132 16.81 11.43 6.71
C LEU A 132 17.47 10.23 7.38
N LEU A 133 17.20 9.98 8.67
CA LEU A 133 17.74 8.83 9.39
C LEU A 133 17.31 7.50 8.77
N ALA A 134 16.05 7.38 8.35
CA ALA A 134 15.53 6.17 7.70
C ALA A 134 16.17 5.90 6.33
N SER A 135 16.66 6.93 5.65
CA SER A 135 17.32 6.81 4.35
C SER A 135 18.82 6.50 4.43
N LEU A 136 19.41 6.53 5.63
CA LEU A 136 20.80 6.12 5.86
C LEU A 136 20.94 4.60 5.88
N ALA A 137 22.11 4.11 5.49
CA ALA A 137 22.50 2.71 5.70
C ALA A 137 23.33 2.62 6.98
N VAL A 138 22.72 2.21 8.09
CA VAL A 138 23.40 2.11 9.39
C VAL A 138 23.63 0.64 9.74
N GLN A 139 24.88 0.28 10.03
CA GLN A 139 25.26 -1.09 10.40
C GLN A 139 26.18 -1.07 11.61
N ALA A 140 25.87 -1.89 12.61
CA ALA A 140 26.78 -2.14 13.72
C ALA A 140 27.93 -3.04 13.24
N THR A 141 29.16 -2.62 13.51
CA THR A 141 30.37 -3.38 13.20
C THR A 141 31.12 -3.69 14.50
N PRO A 142 32.04 -4.68 14.53
CA PRO A 142 32.80 -5.00 15.74
C PRO A 142 33.61 -3.82 16.31
N ILE A 143 33.95 -2.84 15.47
CA ILE A 143 34.87 -1.74 15.79
C ILE A 143 34.12 -0.40 15.96
N GLY A 144 32.81 -0.36 15.67
CA GLY A 144 32.04 0.89 15.69
C GLY A 144 30.73 0.84 14.93
N LEU A 145 30.17 2.00 14.61
CA LEU A 145 28.94 2.14 13.83
C LEU A 145 29.26 2.66 12.44
N ARG A 146 28.97 1.87 11.41
CA ARG A 146 29.09 2.29 10.02
C ARG A 146 27.83 3.00 9.57
N VAL A 147 27.96 4.23 9.10
CA VAL A 147 26.87 5.05 8.57
C VAL A 147 27.15 5.38 7.11
N GLY A 148 26.31 4.89 6.21
CA GLY A 148 26.37 5.13 4.78
C GLY A 148 25.34 6.16 4.31
N LEU A 149 25.77 7.16 3.55
CA LEU A 149 24.88 8.04 2.78
C LEU A 149 24.52 7.35 1.47
N THR A 150 23.27 6.91 1.37
CA THR A 150 22.75 6.24 0.18
C THR A 150 22.25 7.26 -0.85
N GLY A 151 21.98 6.82 -2.09
CA GLY A 151 21.27 7.68 -3.05
C GLY A 151 19.87 8.09 -2.56
N LYS A 152 19.20 7.25 -1.76
CA LYS A 152 17.92 7.61 -1.12
C LYS A 152 18.08 8.83 -0.21
N PHE A 153 19.16 8.90 0.56
CA PHE A 153 19.43 10.04 1.44
C PHE A 153 19.47 11.36 0.69
N PHE A 154 20.18 11.41 -0.44
CA PHE A 154 20.21 12.60 -1.28
C PHE A 154 18.86 12.89 -1.93
N GLY A 155 18.12 11.86 -2.35
CA GLY A 155 16.76 12.00 -2.88
C GLY A 155 15.78 12.58 -1.86
N VAL A 156 15.87 12.15 -0.59
CA VAL A 156 15.07 12.68 0.52
C VAL A 156 15.41 14.16 0.76
N ILE A 157 16.70 14.52 0.82
CA ILE A 157 17.12 15.93 0.96
C ILE A 157 16.56 16.80 -0.17
N ALA A 158 16.75 16.37 -1.42
CA ALA A 158 16.28 17.11 -2.59
C ALA A 158 14.75 17.30 -2.55
N THR A 159 14.02 16.27 -2.14
CA THR A 159 12.56 16.33 -2.04
C THR A 159 12.11 17.22 -0.88
N LEU A 160 12.75 17.15 0.29
CA LEU A 160 12.44 18.05 1.41
C LEU A 160 12.70 19.51 1.04
N ALA A 161 13.79 19.79 0.32
CA ALA A 161 14.10 21.12 -0.20
C ALA A 161 13.04 21.59 -1.22
N ALA A 162 12.62 20.72 -2.14
CA ALA A 162 11.58 21.00 -3.11
C ALA A 162 10.22 21.28 -2.44
N VAL A 163 9.81 20.44 -1.47
CA VAL A 163 8.58 20.63 -0.69
C VAL A 163 8.63 21.96 0.06
N TYR A 164 9.74 22.27 0.74
CA TYR A 164 9.91 23.56 1.42
C TYR A 164 9.76 24.74 0.46
N TRP A 165 10.39 24.66 -0.71
CA TRP A 165 10.30 25.70 -1.75
C TRP A 165 8.87 25.84 -2.30
N ILE A 166 8.18 24.74 -2.61
CA ILE A 166 6.79 24.73 -3.09
C ILE A 166 5.87 25.35 -2.03
N VAL A 167 5.98 24.91 -0.78
CA VAL A 167 5.18 25.43 0.34
C VAL A 167 5.38 26.92 0.53
N ARG A 168 6.61 27.43 0.41
CA ARG A 168 6.92 28.86 0.57
C ARG A 168 6.50 29.73 -0.62
N SER A 169 6.45 29.16 -1.84
CA SER A 169 6.27 29.95 -3.07
C SER A 169 4.91 29.77 -3.75
N ARG A 170 4.22 28.65 -3.52
CA ARG A 170 3.02 28.26 -4.28
C ARG A 170 1.77 28.02 -3.44
N LEU A 171 1.90 27.91 -2.11
CA LEU A 171 0.80 27.59 -1.21
C LEU A 171 0.53 28.77 -0.26
N SER A 172 -0.74 29.07 0.00
CA SER A 172 -1.12 30.07 0.99
C SER A 172 -0.91 29.52 2.41
N PRO A 173 -0.64 30.38 3.41
CA PRO A 173 -0.50 29.95 4.79
C PRO A 173 -1.70 29.14 5.31
N GLU A 174 -2.91 29.50 4.89
CA GLU A 174 -4.17 28.81 5.23
C GLU A 174 -4.18 27.40 4.63
N ALA A 175 -3.88 27.27 3.34
CA ALA A 175 -3.82 25.96 2.67
C ALA A 175 -2.77 25.03 3.30
N VAL A 176 -1.65 25.57 3.77
CA VAL A 176 -0.63 24.80 4.50
C VAL A 176 -1.15 24.33 5.86
N ARG A 177 -1.85 25.18 6.60
CA ARG A 177 -2.45 24.80 7.89
C ARG A 177 -3.52 23.73 7.71
N ASP A 178 -4.40 23.89 6.73
CA ASP A 178 -5.45 22.92 6.42
C ASP A 178 -4.84 21.57 6.01
N TRP A 179 -3.84 21.59 5.12
CA TRP A 179 -3.15 20.38 4.70
C TRP A 179 -2.46 19.65 5.86
N LEU A 180 -1.75 20.38 6.73
CA LEU A 180 -1.06 19.80 7.89
C LEU A 180 -2.04 19.25 8.93
N TRP A 181 -3.14 19.96 9.19
CA TRP A 181 -4.19 19.51 10.10
C TRP A 181 -4.88 18.26 9.57
N GLU A 182 -5.25 18.24 8.30
CA GLU A 182 -5.89 17.10 7.65
C GLU A 182 -4.98 15.88 7.62
N SER A 183 -3.69 16.09 7.34
CA SER A 183 -2.66 15.03 7.43
C SER A 183 -2.58 14.46 8.85
N TRP A 184 -2.54 15.32 9.88
CA TRP A 184 -2.52 14.88 11.28
C TRP A 184 -3.80 14.15 11.69
N ARG A 185 -4.96 14.63 11.23
CA ARG A 185 -6.27 13.97 11.43
C ARG A 185 -6.25 12.55 10.87
N PHE A 186 -5.75 12.36 9.65
CA PHE A 186 -5.60 11.02 9.06
C PHE A 186 -4.62 10.14 9.83
N VAL A 187 -3.47 10.68 10.26
CA VAL A 187 -2.51 9.93 11.09
C VAL A 187 -3.19 9.44 12.37
N LYS A 188 -3.94 10.28 13.08
CA LYS A 188 -4.68 9.87 14.30
C LYS A 188 -5.72 8.79 14.05
N GLN A 189 -6.33 8.76 12.86
CA GLN A 189 -7.34 7.76 12.51
C GLN A 189 -6.69 6.44 12.07
N ILE A 190 -5.68 6.51 11.19
CA ILE A 190 -5.10 5.35 10.51
C ILE A 190 -4.04 4.66 11.39
N PHE A 191 -3.19 5.42 12.09
CA PHE A 191 -2.05 4.85 12.80
C PHE A 191 -2.44 3.87 13.92
N PRO A 192 -3.45 4.14 14.78
CA PRO A 192 -3.89 3.16 15.77
C PRO A 192 -4.42 1.87 15.14
N LEU A 193 -5.20 2.00 14.06
CA LEU A 193 -5.71 0.85 13.29
C LEU A 193 -4.55 0.03 12.71
N LEU A 194 -3.51 0.70 12.19
CA LEU A 194 -2.31 0.06 11.66
C LEU A 194 -1.58 -0.74 12.74
N VAL A 195 -1.31 -0.13 13.91
CA VAL A 195 -0.59 -0.78 15.01
C VAL A 195 -1.36 -2.00 15.52
N ILE A 196 -2.68 -1.85 15.74
CA ILE A 196 -3.53 -2.97 16.16
C ILE A 196 -3.56 -4.06 15.09
N GLY A 197 -3.72 -3.70 13.82
CA GLY A 197 -3.76 -4.65 12.70
C GLY A 197 -2.46 -5.45 12.58
N VAL A 198 -1.30 -4.79 12.55
CA VAL A 198 0.01 -5.45 12.49
C VAL A 198 0.23 -6.35 13.71
N PHE A 199 -0.16 -5.90 14.91
CA PHE A 199 -0.04 -6.68 16.13
C PHE A 199 -0.92 -7.94 16.08
N VAL A 200 -2.20 -7.81 15.71
CA VAL A 200 -3.13 -8.93 15.58
C VAL A 200 -2.66 -9.92 14.51
N VAL A 201 -2.15 -9.44 13.36
CA VAL A 201 -1.57 -10.30 12.33
C VAL A 201 -0.35 -11.06 12.88
N GLY A 202 0.54 -10.37 13.61
CA GLY A 202 1.68 -11.01 14.28
C GLY A 202 1.26 -12.10 15.27
N MET A 203 0.16 -11.91 16.01
CA MET A 203 -0.41 -12.94 16.89
C MET A 203 -1.04 -14.10 16.10
N ILE A 204 -1.87 -13.78 15.10
CA ILE A 204 -2.56 -14.77 14.27
C ILE A 204 -1.55 -15.66 13.53
N ARG A 205 -0.41 -15.10 13.11
CA ARG A 205 0.67 -15.86 12.48
C ARG A 205 1.11 -17.07 13.31
N MET A 206 1.13 -16.97 14.64
CA MET A 206 1.48 -18.10 15.50
C MET A 206 0.41 -19.21 15.53
N LEU A 207 -0.83 -18.89 15.13
CA LEU A 207 -1.96 -19.82 15.07
C LEU A 207 -2.12 -20.44 13.68
N ILE A 208 -1.67 -19.77 12.62
CA ILE A 208 -1.74 -20.26 11.25
C ILE A 208 -0.68 -21.34 11.05
N ARG A 209 -1.16 -22.56 10.82
CA ARG A 209 -0.34 -23.71 10.46
C ARG A 209 0.02 -23.66 8.97
N PRO A 210 1.32 -23.72 8.59
CA PRO A 210 1.75 -23.69 7.19
C PRO A 210 1.01 -24.72 6.33
N GLU A 211 0.71 -25.90 6.89
CA GLU A 211 0.05 -27.00 6.20
C GLU A 211 -1.35 -26.62 5.68
N TRP A 212 -2.06 -25.70 6.34
CA TRP A 212 -3.36 -25.22 5.88
C TRP A 212 -3.23 -24.34 4.63
N ILE A 213 -2.22 -23.47 4.63
CA ILE A 213 -1.95 -22.57 3.52
C ILE A 213 -1.44 -23.37 2.33
N GLU A 214 -0.50 -24.29 2.54
CA GLU A 214 0.02 -25.17 1.51
C GLU A 214 -1.08 -26.06 0.90
N ALA A 215 -1.93 -26.67 1.73
CA ALA A 215 -2.99 -27.55 1.23
C ALA A 215 -4.03 -26.81 0.36
N LEU A 216 -4.38 -25.56 0.73
CA LEU A 216 -5.41 -24.80 0.03
C LEU A 216 -4.86 -23.98 -1.15
N ALA A 217 -3.68 -23.39 -0.99
CA ALA A 217 -3.13 -22.39 -1.89
C ALA A 217 -1.63 -22.57 -2.19
N GLY A 218 -1.02 -23.72 -1.86
CA GLY A 218 0.39 -24.01 -2.12
C GLY A 218 0.75 -24.33 -3.58
N ALA A 219 -0.24 -24.46 -4.46
CA ALA A 219 -0.05 -24.65 -5.89
C ALA A 219 -0.94 -23.73 -6.72
N ASN A 220 -0.57 -23.50 -7.98
CA ASN A 220 -1.34 -22.68 -8.91
C ASN A 220 -2.60 -23.39 -9.43
N THR A 221 -3.61 -23.53 -8.58
CA THR A 221 -4.88 -24.19 -8.94
C THR A 221 -6.04 -23.19 -9.00
N VAL A 222 -7.14 -23.58 -9.64
CA VAL A 222 -8.39 -22.80 -9.62
C VAL A 222 -8.86 -22.57 -8.20
N LEU A 223 -8.87 -23.62 -7.39
CA LEU A 223 -9.29 -23.54 -5.99
C LEU A 223 -8.39 -22.60 -5.19
N GLY A 224 -7.06 -22.69 -5.36
CA GLY A 224 -6.11 -21.82 -4.67
C GLY A 224 -6.31 -20.34 -5.04
N ASN A 225 -6.48 -20.03 -6.33
CA ASN A 225 -6.72 -18.66 -6.78
C ASN A 225 -8.07 -18.12 -6.27
N LEU A 226 -9.14 -18.93 -6.30
CA LEU A 226 -10.43 -18.55 -5.73
C LEU A 226 -10.39 -18.39 -4.21
N ALA A 227 -9.60 -19.21 -3.50
CA ALA A 227 -9.36 -19.06 -2.07
C ALA A 227 -8.63 -17.73 -1.79
N GLY A 228 -7.63 -17.36 -2.58
CA GLY A 228 -6.97 -16.06 -2.50
C GLY A 228 -7.94 -14.90 -2.70
N VAL A 229 -8.80 -14.96 -3.73
CA VAL A 229 -9.83 -13.94 -3.96
C VAL A 229 -10.82 -13.85 -2.80
N THR A 230 -11.30 -14.99 -2.32
CA THR A 230 -12.26 -15.05 -1.21
C THR A 230 -11.63 -14.48 0.06
N PHE A 231 -10.37 -14.80 0.31
CA PHE A 231 -9.62 -14.22 1.42
C PHE A 231 -9.57 -12.70 1.30
N GLY A 232 -9.18 -12.13 0.14
CA GLY A 232 -9.15 -10.68 -0.07
C GLY A 232 -10.51 -10.00 0.12
N VAL A 233 -11.61 -10.64 -0.27
CA VAL A 233 -12.97 -10.12 -0.07
C VAL A 233 -13.28 -9.89 1.42
N PHE A 234 -12.91 -10.84 2.28
CA PHE A 234 -13.24 -10.79 3.71
C PHE A 234 -12.16 -10.10 4.55
N MET A 235 -10.91 -10.21 4.12
CA MET A 235 -9.73 -9.79 4.85
C MET A 235 -9.15 -8.55 4.17
N TYR A 236 -9.86 -7.43 4.32
CA TYR A 236 -9.40 -6.13 3.85
C TYR A 236 -8.26 -5.61 4.72
N PHE A 237 -7.08 -5.43 4.13
CA PHE A 237 -5.94 -4.85 4.83
C PHE A 237 -5.61 -3.44 4.29
N PRO A 238 -5.23 -2.49 5.16
CA PRO A 238 -4.60 -1.28 4.70
C PRO A 238 -3.36 -1.63 3.86
N THR A 239 -3.16 -0.94 2.75
CA THR A 239 -2.01 -1.13 1.83
C THR A 239 -0.65 -1.16 2.55
N LEU A 240 -0.53 -0.46 3.68
CA LEU A 240 0.65 -0.43 4.53
C LEU A 240 1.01 -1.80 5.17
N VAL A 241 0.04 -2.70 5.34
CA VAL A 241 0.21 -4.04 5.96
C VAL A 241 0.13 -5.15 4.92
N GLU A 242 -0.27 -4.84 3.69
CA GLU A 242 -0.43 -5.82 2.62
C GLU A 242 0.89 -6.52 2.25
N VAL A 243 1.99 -5.76 2.15
CA VAL A 243 3.33 -6.31 1.85
C VAL A 243 3.83 -7.32 2.90
N PRO A 244 3.84 -7.01 4.22
CA PRO A 244 4.26 -7.99 5.22
C PRO A 244 3.33 -9.20 5.29
N ILE A 245 2.02 -9.05 5.06
CA ILE A 245 1.08 -10.18 4.99
C ILE A 245 1.37 -11.07 3.79
N ALA A 246 1.60 -10.47 2.62
CA ALA A 246 1.94 -11.21 1.41
C ALA A 246 3.25 -12.00 1.58
N LYS A 247 4.26 -11.39 2.20
CA LYS A 247 5.52 -12.06 2.55
C LYS A 247 5.28 -13.21 3.54
N MET A 248 4.49 -12.99 4.58
CA MET A 248 4.12 -14.06 5.53
C MET A 248 3.47 -15.24 4.82
N PHE A 249 2.52 -15.02 3.90
CA PHE A 249 1.90 -16.12 3.16
C PHE A 249 2.88 -16.87 2.25
N LEU A 250 3.81 -16.17 1.61
CA LEU A 250 4.89 -16.82 0.86
C LEU A 250 5.78 -17.67 1.76
N ASP A 251 6.16 -17.15 2.93
CA ASP A 251 6.96 -17.87 3.92
C ASP A 251 6.22 -19.10 4.46
N LEU A 252 4.87 -19.06 4.50
CA LEU A 252 3.99 -20.17 4.87
C LEU A 252 3.68 -21.13 3.70
N GLY A 253 4.34 -20.98 2.55
CA GLY A 253 4.22 -21.91 1.42
C GLY A 253 3.10 -21.59 0.42
N MET A 254 2.45 -20.42 0.50
CA MET A 254 1.47 -20.00 -0.49
C MET A 254 2.11 -19.81 -1.87
N HIS A 255 1.46 -20.30 -2.92
CA HIS A 255 1.92 -20.10 -4.28
C HIS A 255 1.72 -18.65 -4.74
N ARG A 256 2.65 -18.15 -5.57
CA ARG A 256 2.65 -16.76 -6.08
C ARG A 256 1.42 -16.41 -6.93
N GLY A 257 0.79 -17.40 -7.56
CA GLY A 257 -0.45 -17.22 -8.32
C GLY A 257 -1.65 -16.86 -7.42
N PRO A 258 -2.07 -17.75 -6.51
CA PRO A 258 -3.06 -17.46 -5.47
C PRO A 258 -2.79 -16.17 -4.69
N LEU A 259 -1.53 -15.88 -4.39
CA LEU A 259 -1.14 -14.63 -3.73
C LEU A 259 -1.47 -13.41 -4.59
N LEU A 260 -1.15 -13.43 -5.89
CA LEU A 260 -1.50 -12.33 -6.79
C LEU A 260 -3.02 -12.18 -6.91
N ALA A 261 -3.77 -13.29 -6.96
CA ALA A 261 -5.23 -13.24 -6.98
C ALA A 261 -5.80 -12.56 -5.73
N TYR A 262 -5.23 -12.85 -4.55
CA TYR A 262 -5.51 -12.15 -3.30
C TYR A 262 -5.24 -10.64 -3.44
N LEU A 263 -4.00 -10.24 -3.77
CA LEU A 263 -3.58 -8.83 -3.85
C LEU A 263 -4.41 -8.01 -4.84
N MET A 264 -4.84 -8.61 -5.95
CA MET A 264 -5.71 -7.92 -6.91
C MET A 264 -7.15 -7.79 -6.42
N SER A 265 -7.62 -8.73 -5.59
CA SER A 265 -9.00 -8.74 -5.08
C SER A 265 -9.21 -7.90 -3.83
N ASP A 266 -8.21 -7.80 -2.94
CA ASP A 266 -8.30 -7.15 -1.61
C ASP A 266 -8.84 -5.71 -1.68
N PRO A 267 -8.20 -4.76 -2.40
CA PRO A 267 -8.68 -3.38 -2.44
C PRO A 267 -10.00 -3.22 -3.20
N GLU A 268 -10.26 -4.08 -4.18
CA GLU A 268 -11.39 -3.95 -5.11
C GLU A 268 -12.67 -4.61 -4.61
N LEU A 269 -12.56 -5.67 -3.81
CA LEU A 269 -13.66 -6.54 -3.38
C LEU A 269 -13.85 -6.64 -1.86
N SER A 270 -13.24 -5.75 -1.07
CA SER A 270 -13.52 -5.67 0.36
C SER A 270 -15.04 -5.64 0.63
N LEU A 271 -15.50 -6.44 1.60
CA LEU A 271 -16.91 -6.57 1.95
C LEU A 271 -17.58 -5.20 2.18
N GLN A 272 -16.87 -4.28 2.80
CA GLN A 272 -17.28 -2.90 3.03
C GLN A 272 -17.57 -2.17 1.71
N SER A 273 -16.65 -2.26 0.73
CA SER A 273 -16.81 -1.66 -0.59
C SER A 273 -17.97 -2.28 -1.36
N ILE A 274 -18.13 -3.60 -1.29
CA ILE A 274 -19.27 -4.30 -1.90
C ILE A 274 -20.60 -3.79 -1.34
N LEU A 275 -20.71 -3.64 -0.02
CA LEU A 275 -21.92 -3.15 0.64
C LEU A 275 -22.25 -1.70 0.24
N ILE A 276 -21.25 -0.83 0.18
CA ILE A 276 -21.41 0.57 -0.24
C ILE A 276 -21.82 0.65 -1.71
N ILE A 277 -21.12 -0.04 -2.60
CA ILE A 277 -21.43 -0.04 -4.04
C ILE A 277 -22.82 -0.63 -4.28
N ALA A 278 -23.21 -1.70 -3.58
CA ALA A 278 -24.54 -2.28 -3.70
C ALA A 278 -25.66 -1.31 -3.29
N ALA A 279 -25.41 -0.40 -2.35
CA ALA A 279 -26.33 0.65 -1.97
C ALA A 279 -26.45 1.76 -3.04
N ILE A 280 -25.36 2.06 -3.76
CA ILE A 280 -25.31 3.13 -4.76
C ILE A 280 -25.84 2.67 -6.13
N ILE A 281 -25.31 1.58 -6.68
CA ILE A 281 -25.63 1.13 -8.06
C ILE A 281 -26.63 -0.03 -8.10
N GLY A 282 -27.09 -0.49 -6.94
CA GLY A 282 -28.03 -1.60 -6.78
C GLY A 282 -27.39 -2.99 -6.80
N ARG A 283 -28.00 -3.92 -6.06
CA ARG A 283 -27.48 -5.28 -5.82
C ARG A 283 -27.12 -6.06 -7.09
N ARG A 284 -27.92 -5.99 -8.15
CA ARG A 284 -27.65 -6.72 -9.40
C ARG A 284 -26.35 -6.25 -10.08
N LYS A 285 -26.15 -4.93 -10.18
CA LYS A 285 -24.94 -4.36 -10.80
C LYS A 285 -23.72 -4.62 -9.93
N ALA A 286 -23.85 -4.47 -8.62
CA ALA A 286 -22.79 -4.74 -7.66
C ALA A 286 -22.31 -6.20 -7.69
N TRP A 287 -23.21 -7.20 -7.65
CA TRP A 287 -22.79 -8.59 -7.73
C TRP A 287 -22.20 -8.98 -9.09
N THR A 288 -22.63 -8.34 -10.17
CA THR A 288 -21.99 -8.49 -11.48
C THR A 288 -20.56 -7.95 -11.47
N TYR A 289 -20.36 -6.78 -10.88
CA TYR A 289 -19.03 -6.18 -10.67
C TYR A 289 -18.15 -7.11 -9.83
N VAL A 290 -18.66 -7.60 -8.69
CA VAL A 290 -17.94 -8.53 -7.81
C VAL A 290 -17.49 -9.78 -8.56
N GLY A 291 -18.41 -10.42 -9.31
CA GLY A 291 -18.10 -11.61 -10.08
C GLY A 291 -17.05 -11.37 -11.17
N LEU A 292 -17.10 -10.22 -11.85
CA LEU A 292 -16.12 -9.87 -12.87
C LEU A 292 -14.73 -9.62 -12.28
N VAL A 293 -14.63 -8.82 -11.22
CA VAL A 293 -13.34 -8.56 -10.58
C VAL A 293 -12.78 -9.86 -10.00
N ALA A 294 -13.59 -10.69 -9.34
CA ALA A 294 -13.16 -11.99 -8.82
C ALA A 294 -12.60 -12.88 -9.94
N LEU A 295 -13.29 -12.93 -11.09
CA LEU A 295 -12.85 -13.66 -12.27
C LEU A 295 -11.51 -13.12 -12.81
N PHE A 296 -11.36 -11.80 -12.93
CA PHE A 296 -10.13 -11.20 -13.43
C PHE A 296 -8.95 -11.39 -12.46
N SER A 297 -9.17 -11.23 -11.16
CA SER A 297 -8.14 -11.46 -10.14
C SER A 297 -7.69 -12.93 -10.11
N ALA A 298 -8.63 -13.88 -10.15
CA ALA A 298 -8.29 -15.31 -10.24
C ALA A 298 -7.56 -15.66 -11.55
N SER A 299 -7.97 -15.07 -12.68
CA SER A 299 -7.34 -15.30 -13.98
C SER A 299 -5.92 -14.71 -14.05
N ALA A 300 -5.73 -13.53 -13.46
CA ALA A 300 -4.41 -12.90 -13.33
C ALA A 300 -3.48 -13.75 -12.46
N GLY A 301 -3.97 -14.20 -11.30
CA GLY A 301 -3.24 -15.10 -10.42
C GLY A 301 -2.87 -16.43 -11.11
N MET A 302 -3.80 -17.06 -11.82
CA MET A 302 -3.50 -18.26 -12.60
C MET A 302 -2.44 -18.05 -13.67
N THR A 303 -2.55 -16.96 -14.44
CA THR A 303 -1.64 -16.67 -15.55
C THR A 303 -0.25 -16.38 -15.03
N TYR A 304 -0.15 -15.56 -13.98
CA TYR A 304 1.10 -15.24 -13.32
C TYR A 304 1.72 -16.48 -12.65
N GLY A 305 0.91 -17.28 -11.96
CA GLY A 305 1.37 -18.51 -11.35
C GLY A 305 1.93 -19.48 -12.39
N ALA A 306 1.25 -19.65 -13.53
CA ALA A 306 1.70 -20.53 -14.61
C ALA A 306 3.00 -20.03 -15.23
N TRP A 307 3.19 -18.72 -15.35
CA TRP A 307 4.46 -18.13 -15.75
C TRP A 307 5.59 -18.45 -14.78
N VAL A 308 5.34 -18.30 -13.47
CA VAL A 308 6.29 -18.65 -12.40
C VAL A 308 6.64 -20.15 -12.43
N ASP A 309 5.67 -21.01 -12.74
CA ASP A 309 5.85 -22.45 -12.90
C ASP A 309 6.59 -22.85 -14.21
N GLY A 310 7.00 -21.88 -15.03
CA GLY A 310 7.81 -22.09 -16.24
C GLY A 310 7.00 -22.21 -17.54
N ALA A 311 5.71 -21.84 -17.56
CA ALA A 311 4.94 -21.81 -18.80
C ALA A 311 5.52 -20.78 -19.78
N ALA A 312 5.64 -21.18 -21.05
CA ALA A 312 6.09 -20.29 -22.11
C ALA A 312 5.11 -19.12 -22.32
N LEU A 313 5.65 -17.90 -22.48
CA LEU A 313 4.86 -16.67 -22.62
C LEU A 313 3.82 -16.74 -23.75
N TRP A 314 4.14 -17.40 -24.87
CA TRP A 314 3.19 -17.53 -25.98
C TRP A 314 1.98 -18.39 -25.61
N LYS A 315 2.13 -19.43 -24.77
CA LYS A 315 1.01 -20.25 -24.29
C LYS A 315 0.08 -19.42 -23.41
N LEU A 316 0.67 -18.59 -22.56
CA LEU A 316 -0.07 -17.66 -21.71
C LEU A 316 -0.80 -16.60 -22.54
N ALA A 317 -0.14 -16.05 -23.57
CA ALA A 317 -0.75 -15.09 -24.48
C ALA A 317 -1.95 -15.69 -25.23
N VAL A 318 -1.81 -16.92 -25.73
CA VAL A 318 -2.91 -17.64 -26.40
C VAL A 318 -4.05 -17.94 -25.43
N ALA A 319 -3.75 -18.42 -24.21
CA ALA A 319 -4.75 -18.68 -23.19
C ALA A 319 -5.52 -17.41 -22.78
N LEU A 320 -4.80 -16.30 -22.59
CA LEU A 320 -5.40 -15.00 -22.25
C LEU A 320 -6.26 -14.47 -23.40
N ALA A 321 -5.78 -14.55 -24.65
CA ALA A 321 -6.58 -14.16 -25.82
C ALA A 321 -7.85 -15.01 -25.95
N GLY A 322 -7.76 -16.31 -25.71
CA GLY A 322 -8.91 -17.22 -25.67
C GLY A 322 -9.91 -16.85 -24.57
N PHE A 323 -9.42 -16.60 -23.35
CA PHE A 323 -10.24 -16.15 -22.23
C PHE A 323 -10.98 -14.83 -22.56
N VAL A 324 -10.27 -13.83 -23.08
CA VAL A 324 -10.86 -12.54 -23.48
C VAL A 324 -11.90 -12.72 -24.58
N ALA A 325 -11.63 -13.55 -25.58
CA ALA A 325 -12.57 -13.82 -26.67
C ALA A 325 -13.85 -14.51 -26.18
N VAL A 326 -13.72 -15.51 -25.30
CA VAL A 326 -14.86 -16.20 -24.68
C VAL A 326 -15.67 -15.22 -23.83
N LEU A 327 -15.01 -14.42 -22.98
CA LEU A 327 -15.68 -13.44 -22.13
C LEU A 327 -16.41 -12.38 -22.97
N ALA A 328 -15.76 -11.84 -24.00
CA ALA A 328 -16.37 -10.88 -24.91
C ALA A 328 -17.60 -11.46 -25.61
N THR A 329 -17.53 -12.72 -26.04
CA THR A 329 -18.65 -13.43 -26.66
C THR A 329 -19.82 -13.61 -25.67
N LEU A 330 -19.53 -14.08 -24.45
CA LEU A 330 -20.55 -14.25 -23.41
C LEU A 330 -21.23 -12.92 -23.05
N LEU A 331 -20.45 -11.84 -22.89
CA LEU A 331 -20.97 -10.51 -22.62
C LEU A 331 -21.80 -9.96 -23.80
N PHE A 332 -21.37 -10.22 -25.04
CA PHE A 332 -22.12 -9.83 -26.24
C PHE A 332 -23.47 -10.57 -26.32
N VAL A 333 -23.48 -11.89 -26.07
CA VAL A 333 -24.71 -12.71 -26.05
C VAL A 333 -25.65 -12.26 -24.93
N ALA A 334 -25.13 -12.05 -23.71
CA ALA A 334 -25.91 -11.55 -22.58
C ALA A 334 -26.51 -10.16 -22.86
N GLY A 335 -25.74 -9.28 -23.50
CA GLY A 335 -26.19 -7.96 -23.94
C GLY A 335 -27.30 -8.02 -25.00
N ARG A 336 -27.25 -8.96 -25.95
CA ARG A 336 -28.32 -9.15 -26.96
C ARG A 336 -29.62 -9.64 -26.33
N ASN A 337 -29.56 -10.61 -25.41
CA ASN A 337 -30.75 -11.15 -24.75
C ASN A 337 -31.44 -10.10 -23.87
N THR A 338 -30.67 -9.20 -23.26
CA THR A 338 -31.21 -8.11 -22.45
C THR A 338 -31.95 -7.06 -23.29
N ARG A 339 -31.52 -6.82 -24.54
CA ARG A 339 -32.24 -5.95 -25.50
C ARG A 339 -33.55 -6.61 -25.98
N ALA A 340 -33.49 -7.89 -26.35
CA ALA A 340 -34.66 -8.64 -26.79
C ALA A 340 -35.77 -8.72 -25.71
N LEU A 341 -35.40 -8.82 -24.44
CA LEU A 341 -36.35 -8.86 -23.31
C LEU A 341 -36.93 -7.48 -22.93
N LYS A 342 -36.22 -6.38 -23.22
CA LYS A 342 -36.68 -5.01 -22.93
C LYS A 342 -37.40 -4.34 -24.11
N GLY A 343 -37.62 -5.06 -25.22
CA GLY A 343 -38.40 -4.56 -26.36
C GLY A 343 -37.79 -3.35 -27.07
N VAL A 344 -36.45 -3.22 -27.05
CA VAL A 344 -35.69 -2.19 -27.78
C VAL A 344 -34.92 -2.81 -28.93
#